data_AF-A0A934GQ21-F1
#
_entry.id   AF-A0A934GQ21-F1
#
_cell.length_a   1.000
_cell.length_b   1.000
_cell.length_c   1.000
_cell.angle_alpha   90.00
_cell.angle_beta   90.00
_cell.angle_gamma   90.00
#
_symmetry.space_group_name_H-M   'P 1'
#
loop_
_entity.id
_entity.type
_entity.pdbx_description
1 polymer ?
#
loop_
_entity_poly.entity_id
_entity_poly.type
_entity_poly.pdbx_seq_one_letter_code
_entity_poly.pdbx_strand_id
1 'polypeptide(L)'
;MKLARKMIVTLVLVGILALLAVPALAAGSRTKTITEDTINSSYRVSNPYRSRVSNLSVDLQPDQVVVSSTHNFRNASYDVVTTLTPTVSNGRVTWTVLSATSNGEAVSADLLAQINASITSSWRNFIKNQAGSGRITSIVITDTDITYTIETR
;
A
#
# COMPACT_ATOMS: atom_id res chain seq x y z
N MET A 1 16.82 56.43 -30.64
CA MET A 1 17.65 55.20 -30.48
C MET A 1 17.46 54.46 -29.14
N LYS A 2 17.27 55.15 -27.98
CA LYS A 2 17.12 54.48 -26.67
C LYS A 2 15.88 53.56 -26.57
N LEU A 3 14.79 53.88 -27.28
CA LEU A 3 13.52 53.14 -27.23
C LEU A 3 13.59 51.81 -28.02
N ALA A 4 14.20 51.82 -29.21
CA ALA A 4 14.44 50.62 -30.02
C ALA A 4 15.35 49.61 -29.30
N ARG A 5 16.39 50.09 -28.60
CA ARG A 5 17.30 49.24 -27.83
C ARG A 5 16.60 48.52 -26.67
N LYS A 6 15.64 49.18 -26.01
CA LYS A 6 14.83 48.58 -24.94
C LYS A 6 13.90 47.49 -25.49
N MET A 7 13.20 47.74 -26.60
CA MET A 7 12.33 46.73 -27.22
C MET A 7 13.07 45.46 -27.64
N ILE A 8 14.26 45.60 -28.23
CA ILE A 8 15.08 44.45 -28.65
C ILE A 8 15.49 43.60 -27.44
N VAL A 9 15.91 44.24 -26.35
CA VAL A 9 16.29 43.52 -25.12
C VAL A 9 15.09 42.80 -24.51
N THR A 10 13.89 43.41 -24.51
CA THR A 10 12.69 42.76 -23.98
C THR A 10 12.27 41.55 -24.83
N LEU A 11 12.33 41.66 -26.17
CA LEU A 11 12.04 40.55 -27.08
C LEU A 11 13.01 39.37 -26.92
N VAL A 12 14.31 39.67 -26.75
CA VAL A 12 15.32 38.63 -26.48
C VAL A 12 15.09 37.97 -25.13
N LEU A 13 14.73 38.74 -24.09
CA LEU A 13 14.46 38.20 -22.75
C LEU A 13 13.22 37.27 -22.74
N VAL A 14 12.15 37.66 -23.43
CA VAL A 14 10.94 36.83 -23.58
C VAL A 14 11.23 35.57 -24.40
N GLY A 15 12.08 35.68 -25.44
CA GLY A 15 12.54 34.52 -26.20
C GLY A 15 13.34 33.51 -25.35
N ILE A 16 14.20 33.99 -24.44
CA ILE A 16 14.98 33.13 -23.53
C ILE A 16 14.07 32.48 -22.47
N LEU A 17 13.08 33.19 -21.95
CA LEU A 17 12.09 32.64 -21.01
C LEU A 17 11.21 31.57 -21.63
N ALA A 18 10.86 31.70 -22.92
CA ALA A 18 10.11 30.68 -23.65
C ALA A 18 10.91 29.38 -23.88
N LEU A 19 12.24 29.46 -23.98
CA LEU A 19 13.13 28.29 -24.10
C LEU A 19 13.35 27.54 -22.78
N LEU A 20 13.03 28.16 -21.63
CA LEU A 20 13.08 27.52 -20.31
C LEU A 20 11.79 26.78 -19.95
N ALA A 21 10.75 26.87 -20.78
CA ALA A 21 9.59 26.00 -20.71
C ALA A 21 9.92 24.60 -21.26
N VAL A 22 10.93 23.95 -20.68
CA VAL A 22 11.15 22.52 -20.86
C VAL A 22 9.93 21.84 -20.23
N PRO A 23 9.21 20.96 -20.95
CA PRO A 23 8.17 20.16 -20.34
C PRO A 23 8.82 19.38 -19.20
N ALA A 24 8.41 19.66 -17.97
CA ALA A 24 8.72 18.79 -16.84
C ALA A 24 8.24 17.41 -17.28
N LEU A 25 9.19 16.48 -17.51
CA LEU A 25 8.88 15.10 -17.85
C LEU A 25 7.94 14.60 -16.76
N ALA A 26 6.65 14.50 -17.07
CA ALA A 26 5.66 13.99 -16.15
C ALA A 26 6.08 12.55 -15.87
N ALA A 27 6.49 12.28 -14.62
CA ALA A 27 6.80 10.93 -14.22
C ALA A 27 5.60 10.04 -14.57
N GLY A 28 5.85 8.96 -15.31
CA GLY A 28 4.79 8.03 -15.68
C GLY A 28 4.12 7.53 -14.41
N SER A 29 2.79 7.45 -14.42
CA SER A 29 2.05 6.79 -13.34
C SER A 29 1.33 5.59 -13.91
N ARG A 30 1.28 4.52 -13.13
CA ARG A 30 0.47 3.33 -13.42
C ARG A 30 -0.34 2.97 -12.20
N THR A 31 -1.53 2.44 -12.43
CA THR A 31 -2.37 1.87 -11.37
C THR A 31 -2.28 0.35 -11.41
N LYS A 32 -2.32 -0.26 -10.23
CA LYS A 32 -2.48 -1.71 -10.08
C LYS A 32 -3.59 -1.98 -9.09
N THR A 33 -4.62 -2.67 -9.56
CA THR A 33 -5.75 -3.11 -8.76
C THR A 33 -5.59 -4.59 -8.43
N ILE A 34 -5.88 -4.95 -7.18
CA ILE A 34 -5.88 -6.31 -6.68
C ILE A 34 -7.24 -6.54 -6.03
N THR A 35 -8.01 -7.51 -6.52
CA THR A 35 -9.33 -7.84 -5.96
C THR A 35 -9.20 -8.74 -4.74
N GLU A 36 -10.20 -8.71 -3.87
CA GLU A 36 -10.33 -9.62 -2.73
C GLU A 36 -10.24 -11.09 -3.17
N ASP A 37 -10.98 -11.47 -4.21
CA ASP A 37 -10.93 -12.82 -4.79
C ASP A 37 -9.51 -13.23 -5.20
N THR A 38 -8.73 -12.30 -5.76
CA THR A 38 -7.33 -12.56 -6.12
C THR A 38 -6.47 -12.79 -4.87
N ILE A 39 -6.75 -12.08 -3.77
CA ILE A 39 -6.04 -12.26 -2.51
C ILE A 39 -6.40 -13.60 -1.87
N ASN A 40 -7.69 -13.90 -1.76
CA ASN A 40 -8.20 -15.13 -1.16
C ASN A 40 -7.84 -16.39 -1.96
N SER A 41 -7.76 -16.29 -3.29
CA SER A 41 -7.27 -17.37 -4.15
C SER A 41 -5.75 -17.56 -4.11
N SER A 42 -5.00 -16.57 -3.62
CA SER A 42 -3.54 -16.65 -3.58
C SER A 42 -3.05 -17.80 -2.71
N TYR A 43 -1.98 -18.48 -3.13
CA TYR A 43 -1.43 -19.65 -2.42
C TYR A 43 -1.13 -19.39 -0.93
N ARG A 44 -0.79 -18.15 -0.56
CA ARG A 44 -0.52 -17.80 0.84
C ARG A 44 -1.77 -17.82 1.72
N VAL A 45 -2.96 -17.61 1.13
CA VAL A 45 -4.26 -17.65 1.80
C VAL A 45 -4.86 -19.04 1.70
N SER A 46 -4.92 -19.61 0.49
CA SER A 46 -5.51 -20.92 0.23
C SER A 46 -4.68 -22.11 0.75
N ASN A 47 -3.36 -21.96 0.86
CA ASN A 47 -2.47 -22.96 1.46
C ASN A 47 -1.45 -22.30 2.41
N PRO A 48 -1.87 -21.98 3.65
CA PRO A 48 -1.02 -21.27 4.59
C PRO A 48 0.26 -22.06 4.89
N TYR A 49 1.40 -21.36 4.86
CA TYR A 49 2.73 -21.96 5.06
C TYR A 49 2.86 -22.74 6.38
N ARG A 50 2.11 -22.33 7.41
CA ARG A 50 2.05 -23.02 8.69
C ARG A 50 0.82 -23.91 8.71
N SER A 51 1.02 -25.22 8.86
CA SER A 51 -0.05 -26.21 9.02
C SER A 51 -0.98 -25.96 10.22
N ARG A 52 -0.56 -25.09 11.15
CA ARG A 52 -1.34 -24.67 12.31
C ARG A 52 -2.30 -23.52 12.02
N VAL A 53 -2.32 -22.97 10.81
CA VAL A 53 -3.26 -21.92 10.42
C VAL A 53 -4.23 -22.53 9.41
N SER A 54 -5.52 -22.34 9.61
CA SER A 54 -6.59 -22.76 8.71
C SER A 54 -7.63 -21.65 8.57
N ASN A 55 -8.59 -21.81 7.65
CA ASN A 55 -9.69 -20.85 7.44
C ASN A 55 -9.23 -19.40 7.26
N LEU A 56 -8.05 -19.20 6.67
CA LEU A 56 -7.51 -17.87 6.42
C LEU A 56 -8.36 -17.22 5.33
N SER A 57 -8.87 -16.03 5.62
CA SER A 57 -9.66 -15.22 4.70
C SER A 57 -9.29 -13.75 4.90
N VAL A 58 -9.38 -12.99 3.81
CA VAL A 58 -9.18 -11.55 3.76
C VAL A 58 -10.47 -10.92 3.30
N ASP A 59 -10.94 -9.94 4.06
CA ASP A 59 -12.11 -9.11 3.79
C ASP A 59 -11.63 -7.66 3.63
N LEU A 60 -11.91 -7.08 2.47
CA LEU A 60 -11.56 -5.70 2.15
C LEU A 60 -12.70 -4.78 2.55
N GLN A 61 -12.37 -3.73 3.29
CA GLN A 61 -13.33 -2.73 3.75
C GLN A 61 -12.78 -1.34 3.43
N PRO A 62 -13.62 -0.29 3.37
CA PRO A 62 -13.14 1.04 3.06
C PRO A 62 -12.03 1.45 4.03
N ASP A 63 -10.87 1.81 3.47
CA ASP A 63 -9.64 2.20 4.17
C ASP A 63 -8.96 1.13 5.06
N GLN A 64 -9.47 -0.10 5.12
CA GLN A 64 -8.89 -1.15 5.98
C GLN A 64 -8.98 -2.57 5.40
N VAL A 65 -8.19 -3.48 5.96
CA VAL A 65 -8.20 -4.91 5.61
C VAL A 65 -8.42 -5.71 6.86
N VAL A 66 -9.43 -6.59 6.84
CA VAL A 66 -9.73 -7.50 7.93
C VAL A 66 -9.25 -8.89 7.54
N VAL A 67 -8.38 -9.48 8.36
CA VAL A 67 -7.83 -10.83 8.14
C VAL A 67 -8.37 -11.73 9.24
N SER A 68 -9.08 -12.78 8.83
CA SER A 68 -9.63 -13.78 9.74
C SER A 68 -8.94 -15.11 9.54
N SER A 69 -8.62 -15.83 10.61
CA SER A 69 -7.98 -17.15 10.53
C SER A 69 -8.17 -17.95 11.82
N THR A 70 -8.08 -19.28 11.71
CA THR A 70 -8.10 -20.19 12.85
C THR A 70 -6.68 -20.71 13.12
N HIS A 71 -6.19 -20.51 14.34
CA HIS A 71 -4.89 -20.97 14.81
C HIS A 71 -5.02 -22.23 15.68
N ASN A 72 -4.60 -23.37 15.13
CA ASN A 72 -4.64 -24.67 15.78
C ASN A 72 -3.33 -24.96 16.52
N PHE A 73 -3.42 -25.07 17.84
CA PHE A 73 -2.36 -25.56 18.71
C PHE A 73 -2.69 -26.99 19.18
N ARG A 74 -1.73 -27.65 19.84
CA ARG A 74 -1.87 -29.06 20.24
C ARG A 74 -3.15 -29.35 21.04
N ASN A 75 -3.57 -28.41 21.90
CA ASN A 75 -4.67 -28.58 22.85
C ASN A 75 -5.71 -27.44 22.79
N ALA A 76 -5.62 -26.55 21.80
CA ALA A 76 -6.48 -25.37 21.73
C ALA A 76 -6.57 -24.86 20.30
N SER A 77 -7.71 -24.27 19.96
CA SER A 77 -7.90 -23.55 18.71
C SER A 77 -8.37 -22.12 19.03
N TYR A 78 -7.86 -21.16 18.28
CA TYR A 78 -8.18 -19.75 18.46
C TYR A 78 -8.57 -19.13 17.13
N ASP A 79 -9.75 -18.54 17.06
CA ASP A 79 -10.17 -17.71 15.94
C ASP A 79 -9.62 -16.31 16.13
N VAL A 80 -8.80 -15.88 15.18
CA VAL A 80 -8.09 -14.61 15.21
C VAL A 80 -8.63 -13.73 14.10
N VAL A 81 -9.02 -12.51 14.46
CA VAL A 81 -9.41 -11.46 13.51
C VAL A 81 -8.47 -10.29 13.72
N THR A 82 -7.85 -9.79 12.65
CA THR A 82 -6.89 -8.68 12.68
C THR A 82 -7.31 -7.62 11.68
N THR A 83 -7.43 -6.38 12.13
CA THR A 83 -7.73 -5.22 11.27
C THR A 83 -6.47 -4.43 11.01
N LEU A 84 -6.18 -4.16 9.74
CA LEU A 84 -5.00 -3.44 9.28
C LEU A 84 -5.36 -2.22 8.45
N THR A 85 -4.65 -1.11 8.67
CA THR A 85 -4.76 0.10 7.87
C THR A 85 -3.43 0.41 7.18
N PRO A 86 -3.43 0.75 5.88
CA PRO A 86 -2.22 1.13 5.19
C PRO A 86 -1.89 2.61 5.41
N THR A 87 -0.59 2.93 5.36
CA THR A 87 -0.09 4.30 5.28
C THR A 87 1.00 4.38 4.21
N VAL A 88 0.99 5.44 3.40
CA VAL A 88 2.00 5.66 2.37
C VAL A 88 2.98 6.73 2.86
N SER A 89 4.26 6.39 2.94
CA SER A 89 5.32 7.34 3.29
C SER A 89 6.57 7.07 2.47
N ASN A 90 7.14 8.13 1.89
CA ASN A 90 8.37 8.07 1.09
C ASN A 90 8.34 7.04 -0.06
N GLY A 91 7.17 6.82 -0.68
CA GLY A 91 7.04 5.85 -1.77
C GLY A 91 6.87 4.39 -1.31
N ARG A 92 6.65 4.16 -0.01
CA ARG A 92 6.50 2.83 0.60
C ARG A 92 5.17 2.74 1.35
N VAL A 93 4.55 1.57 1.30
CA VAL A 93 3.35 1.27 2.09
C VAL A 93 3.77 0.59 3.39
N THR A 94 3.31 1.12 4.51
CA THR A 94 3.40 0.51 5.83
C THR A 94 2.00 0.10 6.25
N TRP A 95 1.83 -1.13 6.71
CA TRP A 95 0.56 -1.61 7.23
C TRP A 95 0.64 -1.71 8.74
N THR A 96 -0.35 -1.11 9.41
CA THR A 96 -0.44 -1.06 10.86
C THR A 96 -1.67 -1.84 11.29
N VAL A 97 -1.49 -2.77 12.22
CA VAL A 97 -2.58 -3.43 12.93
C VAL A 97 -3.22 -2.40 13.85
N LEU A 98 -4.49 -2.11 13.58
CA LEU A 98 -5.32 -1.23 14.37
C LEU A 98 -5.93 -1.98 15.56
N SER A 99 -6.41 -3.20 15.31
CA SER A 99 -7.02 -4.07 16.31
C SER A 99 -6.77 -5.53 15.99
N ALA A 100 -6.79 -6.36 17.03
CA ALA A 100 -6.86 -7.81 16.85
C ALA A 100 -7.70 -8.42 17.98
N THR A 101 -8.42 -9.48 17.65
CA THR A 101 -9.19 -10.27 18.61
C THR A 101 -8.78 -11.73 18.54
N SER A 102 -8.86 -12.43 19.67
CA SER A 102 -8.68 -13.88 19.79
C SER A 102 -9.93 -14.45 20.48
N ASN A 103 -10.66 -15.34 19.80
CA ASN A 103 -11.96 -15.86 20.25
C ASN A 103 -12.96 -14.76 20.65
N GLY A 104 -12.96 -13.66 19.90
CA GLY A 104 -13.83 -12.50 20.15
C GLY A 104 -13.35 -11.55 21.25
N GLU A 105 -12.29 -11.89 21.99
CA GLU A 105 -11.70 -11.01 23.01
C GLU A 105 -10.58 -10.16 22.41
N ALA A 106 -10.56 -8.87 22.74
CA ALA A 106 -9.49 -7.98 22.28
C ALA A 106 -8.14 -8.39 22.87
N VAL A 107 -7.09 -8.39 22.03
CA VAL A 107 -5.73 -8.65 22.52
C VAL A 107 -5.20 -7.47 23.35
N SER A 108 -4.23 -7.75 24.23
CA SER A 108 -3.56 -6.68 24.99
C SER A 108 -2.75 -5.75 24.08
N ALA A 109 -2.55 -4.51 24.53
CA ALA A 109 -1.78 -3.50 23.80
C ALA A 109 -0.34 -3.96 23.52
N ASP A 110 0.31 -4.62 24.48
CA ASP A 110 1.67 -5.15 24.31
C ASP A 110 1.73 -6.22 23.23
N LEU A 111 0.73 -7.10 23.18
CA LEU A 111 0.66 -8.13 22.14
C LEU A 111 0.40 -7.50 20.77
N LEU A 112 -0.47 -6.49 20.69
CA LEU A 112 -0.73 -5.74 19.47
C LEU A 112 0.54 -5.05 18.95
N ALA A 113 1.38 -4.50 19.83
CA ALA A 113 2.67 -3.93 19.46
C ALA A 113 3.63 -4.99 18.89
N GLN A 114 3.68 -6.19 19.48
CA GLN A 114 4.48 -7.31 18.97
C GLN A 114 4.00 -7.81 17.60
N ILE A 115 2.68 -7.88 17.39
CA ILE A 115 2.09 -8.25 16.10
C ILE A 115 2.48 -7.21 15.04
N ASN A 116 2.36 -5.91 15.36
CA ASN A 116 2.76 -4.82 14.48
C ASN A 116 4.23 -4.92 14.04
N ALA A 117 5.13 -5.21 14.98
CA ALA A 117 6.55 -5.44 14.67
C ALA A 117 6.76 -6.62 13.71
N SER A 118 5.93 -7.66 13.81
CA SER A 118 6.05 -8.90 13.03
C SER A 118 5.44 -8.78 11.62
N ILE A 119 4.21 -8.27 11.49
CA ILE A 119 3.45 -8.20 10.23
C ILE A 119 4.10 -7.28 9.20
N THR A 120 4.67 -6.17 9.65
CA THR A 120 5.31 -5.16 8.79
C THR A 120 6.39 -5.76 7.87
N SER A 121 7.04 -6.84 8.29
CA SER A 121 8.08 -7.52 7.50
C SER A 121 7.50 -8.42 6.40
N SER A 122 6.45 -9.18 6.70
CA SER A 122 5.87 -10.17 5.79
C SER A 122 5.10 -9.52 4.66
N TRP A 123 4.33 -8.48 4.97
CA TRP A 123 3.46 -7.83 4.00
C TRP A 123 4.23 -6.95 3.02
N ARG A 124 5.30 -6.30 3.48
CA ARG A 124 6.26 -5.58 2.63
C ARG A 124 6.79 -6.46 1.49
N ASN A 125 7.10 -7.72 1.79
CA ASN A 125 7.60 -8.66 0.79
C ASN A 125 6.52 -9.06 -0.22
N PHE A 126 5.28 -9.26 0.23
CA PHE A 126 4.15 -9.54 -0.67
C PHE A 126 3.89 -8.38 -1.64
N ILE A 127 3.77 -7.16 -1.12
CA ILE A 127 3.51 -5.96 -1.95
C ILE A 127 4.65 -5.70 -2.92
N LYS A 128 5.92 -5.88 -2.52
CA LYS A 128 7.06 -5.74 -3.43
C LYS A 128 6.95 -6.67 -4.64
N ASN A 129 6.47 -7.90 -4.44
CA ASN A 129 6.30 -8.88 -5.52
C ASN A 129 5.08 -8.57 -6.41
N GLN A 130 4.05 -7.91 -5.86
CA GLN A 130 2.85 -7.56 -6.60
C GLN A 130 2.94 -6.20 -7.32
N ALA A 131 3.32 -5.13 -6.62
CA ALA A 131 3.33 -3.78 -7.18
C ALA A 131 4.39 -3.56 -8.28
N GLY A 132 5.44 -4.39 -8.32
CA GLY A 132 6.57 -4.20 -9.21
C GLY A 132 7.48 -3.05 -8.76
N SER A 133 8.37 -2.58 -9.65
CA SER A 133 9.25 -1.44 -9.38
C SER A 133 8.48 -0.11 -9.44
N GLY A 134 8.89 0.85 -8.61
CA GLY A 134 8.32 2.22 -8.57
C GLY A 134 8.13 2.74 -7.15
N ARG A 135 7.62 3.97 -7.03
CA ARG A 135 7.24 4.59 -5.75
C ARG A 135 5.73 4.56 -5.63
N ILE A 136 5.20 4.00 -4.55
CA ILE A 136 3.75 4.02 -4.30
C ILE A 136 3.38 5.42 -3.81
N THR A 137 2.49 6.11 -4.51
CA THR A 137 2.06 7.47 -4.19
C THR A 137 0.72 7.50 -3.48
N SER A 138 -0.16 6.56 -3.80
CA SER A 138 -1.44 6.38 -3.11
C SER A 138 -1.85 4.91 -3.03
N ILE A 139 -2.69 4.63 -2.05
CA ILE A 139 -3.41 3.38 -1.89
C ILE A 139 -4.87 3.73 -1.62
N VAL A 140 -5.78 3.04 -2.31
CA VAL A 140 -7.23 3.14 -2.09
C VAL A 140 -7.73 1.73 -1.85
N ILE A 141 -8.53 1.55 -0.80
CA ILE A 141 -9.18 0.28 -0.49
C ILE A 141 -10.68 0.51 -0.54
N THR A 142 -11.38 -0.32 -1.30
CA THR A 142 -12.84 -0.39 -1.33
C THR A 142 -13.31 -1.71 -0.71
N ASP A 143 -14.61 -1.96 -0.73
CA ASP A 143 -15.20 -3.23 -0.29
C ASP A 143 -14.73 -4.46 -1.09
N THR A 144 -14.07 -4.29 -2.24
CA THR A 144 -13.73 -5.43 -3.12
C THR A 144 -12.33 -5.39 -3.70
N ASP A 145 -11.64 -4.25 -3.62
CA ASP A 145 -10.34 -4.08 -4.24
C ASP A 145 -9.39 -3.16 -3.48
N ILE A 146 -8.10 -3.41 -3.72
CA ILE A 146 -7.00 -2.53 -3.32
C ILE A 146 -6.35 -1.99 -4.59
N THR A 147 -6.34 -0.67 -4.74
CA THR A 147 -5.71 0.01 -5.87
C THR A 147 -4.47 0.78 -5.40
N TYR A 148 -3.33 0.48 -6.00
CA TYR A 148 -2.07 1.19 -5.82
C TYR A 148 -1.81 2.13 -6.99
N THR A 149 -1.47 3.38 -6.71
CA THR A 149 -0.88 4.29 -7.71
C THR A 149 0.63 4.28 -7.56
N ILE A 150 1.33 4.01 -8.67
CA ILE A 150 2.76 3.80 -8.69
C ILE A 150 3.38 4.78 -9.68
N GLU A 151 4.26 5.63 -9.18
CA GLU A 151 5.11 6.49 -9.98
C GLU A 151 6.30 5.68 -10.51
N THR A 152 6.41 5.60 -11.83
CA THR A 152 7.54 5.00 -12.53
C THR A 152 8.60 6.07 -12.78
N ARG A 153 9.85 5.79 -12.39
CA ARG A 153 11.00 6.64 -12.71
C ARG A 153 11.36 6.54 -14.19
#